data_AF-A0A6J1DBQ8-F1
#
_entry.id   AF-A0A6J1DBQ8-F1
#
_cell.length_a   1.000
_cell.length_b   1.000
_cell.length_c   1.000
_cell.angle_alpha   90.00
_cell.angle_beta   90.00
_cell.angle_gamma   90.00
#
_symmetry.space_group_name_H-M   'P 1'
#
loop_
_entity.id
_entity.type
_entity.pdbx_description
1 polymer ?
#
loop_
_entity_poly.entity_id
_entity_poly.type
_entity_poly.pdbx_seq_one_letter_code
_entity_poly.pdbx_strand_id
1 'polypeptide(L)'
;MTGFWGKLPLIRKLLLSHPEVEFIWWMDSDAMFTDMSFEIPWERYRDFNLVMHGWKEMVYDQRSWIGLNTGSFLLRNSQWSLDILDAWAPMGPRGKTRDEAGKILTRELKDRPIFEADDQSAMVYLLATQREKWGNKIYLENSYHLHGFWGVLVDKFEEMMRENQPGSGDERWPLVTHFVGCKPCGKAGEYPAEKCFTAMERAFNFGDNQILQMYGFTHESLGSSRRVQEIREITQNEAGFPSAVEELEAPSS
;
A
#
# COMPACT_ATOMS: atom_id res chain seq x y z
N MET A 1 21.33 2.51 -7.79
CA MET A 1 20.68 1.94 -6.58
C MET A 1 19.98 0.65 -6.98
N THR A 2 19.93 -0.37 -6.11
CA THR A 2 19.37 -1.70 -6.42
C THR A 2 18.41 -2.18 -5.34
N GLY A 3 17.50 -3.11 -5.67
CA GLY A 3 16.48 -3.61 -4.75
C GLY A 3 15.43 -2.54 -4.45
N PHE A 4 14.90 -2.51 -3.22
CA PHE A 4 13.86 -1.56 -2.80
C PHE A 4 14.30 -0.09 -2.93
N TRP A 5 15.61 0.18 -2.81
CA TRP A 5 16.21 1.50 -3.08
C TRP A 5 16.13 1.97 -4.53
N GLY A 6 15.79 1.10 -5.49
CA GLY A 6 15.65 1.45 -6.91
C GLY A 6 14.56 2.49 -7.16
N LYS A 7 13.58 2.62 -6.26
CA LYS A 7 12.47 3.56 -6.37
C LYS A 7 12.92 5.03 -6.32
N LEU A 8 13.92 5.38 -5.51
CA LEU A 8 14.37 6.77 -5.33
C LEU A 8 14.82 7.46 -6.65
N PRO A 9 15.78 6.91 -7.42
CA PRO A 9 16.19 7.53 -8.68
C PRO A 9 15.07 7.54 -9.73
N LEU A 10 14.19 6.55 -9.73
CA LEU A 10 13.02 6.50 -10.62
C LEU A 10 12.04 7.63 -10.29
N ILE A 11 11.66 7.78 -9.02
CA ILE A 11 10.79 8.86 -8.56
C ILE A 11 11.39 10.22 -8.89
N ARG A 12 12.68 10.46 -8.57
CA ARG A 12 13.35 11.73 -8.93
C ARG A 12 13.25 12.02 -10.42
N LYS A 13 13.48 11.01 -11.27
CA LYS A 13 13.39 11.16 -12.72
C LYS A 13 11.97 11.52 -13.17
N LEU A 14 10.96 10.85 -12.61
CA LEU A 14 9.56 11.12 -12.92
C LEU A 14 9.15 12.54 -12.52
N LEU A 15 9.50 12.99 -11.30
CA LEU A 15 9.21 14.35 -10.83
C LEU A 15 9.77 15.42 -11.78
N LEU A 16 11.01 15.24 -12.23
CA LEU A 16 11.69 16.18 -13.14
C LEU A 16 11.18 16.09 -14.59
N SER A 17 10.71 14.93 -15.02
CA SER A 17 10.24 14.69 -16.39
C SER A 17 8.77 15.03 -16.59
N HIS A 18 7.98 15.08 -15.51
CA HIS A 18 6.54 15.31 -15.53
C HIS A 18 6.15 16.47 -14.60
N PRO A 19 6.46 17.73 -14.96
CA PRO A 19 6.12 18.90 -14.15
C PRO A 19 4.61 19.12 -13.99
N GLU A 20 3.79 18.49 -14.84
CA GLU A 20 2.32 18.50 -14.75
C GLU A 20 1.76 17.62 -13.64
N VAL A 21 2.54 16.66 -13.13
CA VAL A 21 2.12 15.73 -12.08
C VAL A 21 2.27 16.40 -10.73
N GLU A 22 1.15 16.59 -10.01
CA GLU A 22 1.16 17.17 -8.66
C GLU A 22 1.64 16.17 -7.60
N PHE A 23 1.22 14.91 -7.70
CA PHE A 23 1.61 13.83 -6.78
C PHE A 23 2.05 12.59 -7.55
N ILE A 24 3.19 12.03 -7.16
CA ILE A 24 3.55 10.65 -7.48
C ILE A 24 3.08 9.76 -6.36
N TRP A 25 2.22 8.78 -6.68
CA TRP A 25 1.91 7.67 -5.79
C TRP A 25 2.84 6.50 -6.10
N TRP A 26 3.80 6.24 -5.22
CA TRP A 26 4.58 5.01 -5.28
C TRP A 26 3.79 3.89 -4.60
N MET A 27 3.67 2.74 -5.27
CA MET A 27 3.05 1.53 -4.73
C MET A 27 3.91 0.31 -5.08
N ASP A 28 4.28 -0.49 -4.07
CA ASP A 28 5.06 -1.71 -4.22
C ASP A 28 4.25 -2.78 -4.98
N SER A 29 4.94 -3.67 -5.69
CA SER A 29 4.28 -4.71 -6.50
C SER A 29 3.53 -5.77 -5.70
N ASP A 30 3.82 -5.92 -4.41
CA ASP A 30 3.14 -6.79 -3.45
C ASP A 30 2.10 -6.03 -2.61
N ALA A 31 1.77 -4.78 -2.97
CA ALA A 31 0.62 -4.05 -2.47
C ALA A 31 -0.52 -4.11 -3.49
N MET A 32 -1.74 -4.37 -3.00
CA MET A 32 -2.93 -4.54 -3.84
C MET A 32 -4.05 -3.63 -3.37
N PHE A 33 -4.76 -3.01 -4.32
CA PHE A 33 -6.02 -2.34 -4.01
C PHE A 33 -7.09 -3.37 -3.65
N THR A 34 -7.72 -3.16 -2.51
CA THR A 34 -8.83 -3.96 -2.00
C THR A 34 -10.09 -3.14 -1.77
N ASP A 35 -10.02 -1.81 -1.85
CA ASP A 35 -11.17 -0.92 -1.95
C ASP A 35 -11.13 -0.18 -3.29
N MET A 36 -12.01 -0.53 -4.22
CA MET A 36 -12.10 0.08 -5.55
C MET A 36 -13.02 1.32 -5.56
N SER A 37 -13.72 1.61 -4.45
CA SER A 37 -14.65 2.74 -4.35
C SER A 37 -14.08 3.91 -3.54
N PHE A 38 -13.04 3.67 -2.74
CA PHE A 38 -12.41 4.71 -1.94
C PHE A 38 -11.60 5.70 -2.79
N GLU A 39 -11.80 6.98 -2.52
CA GLU A 39 -11.02 8.07 -3.11
C GLU A 39 -10.11 8.70 -2.05
N ILE A 40 -8.85 8.95 -2.41
CA ILE A 40 -7.89 9.61 -1.54
C ILE A 40 -8.43 11.01 -1.14
N PRO A 41 -8.41 11.39 0.16
CA PRO A 41 -8.94 12.68 0.61
C PRO A 41 -7.95 13.83 0.30
N TRP A 42 -7.77 14.18 -0.98
CA TRP A 42 -6.72 15.09 -1.47
C TRP A 42 -6.64 16.44 -0.73
N GLU A 43 -7.79 17.04 -0.39
CA GLU A 43 -7.84 18.32 0.34
C GLU A 43 -7.18 18.23 1.73
N ARG A 44 -7.19 17.06 2.38
CA ARG A 44 -6.50 16.81 3.65
C ARG A 44 -4.99 17.02 3.53
N TYR A 45 -4.43 16.77 2.34
CA TYR A 45 -2.99 16.79 2.09
C TYR A 45 -2.48 18.06 1.41
N ARG A 46 -3.35 19.07 1.22
CA ARG A 46 -3.04 20.34 0.54
C ARG A 46 -1.74 21.00 0.99
N ASP A 47 -1.42 20.93 2.29
CA ASP A 47 -0.26 21.62 2.88
C ASP A 47 0.94 20.70 3.12
N PHE A 48 0.83 19.43 2.73
CA PHE A 48 1.84 18.38 2.91
C PHE A 48 2.47 17.97 1.59
N ASN A 49 3.70 17.49 1.64
CA ASN A 49 4.48 17.07 0.47
C ASN A 49 4.76 15.57 0.45
N LEU A 50 4.71 14.89 1.60
CA LEU A 50 4.87 13.44 1.69
C LEU A 50 3.80 12.88 2.61
N VAL A 51 3.06 11.89 2.13
CA VAL A 51 2.00 11.18 2.88
C VAL A 51 2.35 9.71 2.90
N MET A 52 2.49 9.14 4.10
CA MET A 52 2.79 7.72 4.32
C MET A 52 1.84 7.19 5.38
N HIS A 53 1.47 5.91 5.29
CA HIS A 53 0.78 5.27 6.40
C HIS A 53 1.72 5.16 7.61
N GLY A 54 1.27 5.55 8.81
CA GLY A 54 2.07 5.46 10.02
C GLY A 54 1.52 6.27 11.21
N TRP A 55 2.22 6.19 12.34
CA TRP A 55 1.85 6.87 13.59
C TRP A 55 2.98 7.77 14.08
N LYS A 56 2.64 9.01 14.46
CA LYS A 56 3.62 10.01 14.94
C LYS A 56 4.39 9.49 16.15
N GLU A 57 3.70 8.88 17.09
CA GLU A 57 4.27 8.34 18.32
C GLU A 57 5.26 7.20 18.00
N MET A 58 4.90 6.33 17.04
CA MET A 58 5.78 5.21 16.65
C MET A 58 7.04 5.70 15.94
N VAL A 59 6.95 6.73 15.10
CA VAL A 59 8.08 7.27 14.34
C VAL A 59 8.97 8.18 15.19
N TYR A 60 8.39 9.19 15.83
CA TYR A 60 9.16 10.25 16.49
C TYR A 60 9.56 9.91 17.93
N ASP A 61 8.71 9.20 18.66
CA ASP A 61 8.93 8.96 20.09
C ASP A 61 9.54 7.57 20.30
N GLN A 62 8.93 6.53 19.72
CA GLN A 62 9.39 5.14 19.88
C GLN A 62 10.52 4.75 18.91
N ARG A 63 10.67 5.48 17.80
CA ARG A 63 11.61 5.17 16.72
C ARG A 63 11.49 3.72 16.21
N SER A 64 10.26 3.24 16.08
CA SER A 64 9.98 1.90 15.55
C SER A 64 10.24 1.87 14.05
N TRP A 65 11.00 0.87 13.58
CA TRP A 65 11.29 0.70 12.15
C TRP A 65 10.06 0.42 11.28
N ILE A 66 8.94 0.02 11.91
CA ILE A 66 7.62 -0.19 11.29
C ILE A 66 6.61 0.90 11.67
N GLY A 67 7.07 2.03 12.25
CA GLY A 67 6.20 3.15 12.61
C GLY A 67 5.57 3.86 11.41
N LEU A 68 6.11 3.64 10.21
CA LEU A 68 5.57 4.06 8.92
C LEU A 68 5.87 3.00 7.86
N ASN A 69 5.22 3.09 6.70
CA ASN A 69 5.51 2.23 5.54
C ASN A 69 5.88 3.04 4.29
N THR A 70 6.87 2.57 3.54
CA THR A 70 7.35 3.20 2.29
C THR A 70 7.02 2.39 1.04
N GLY A 71 6.08 1.45 1.16
CA GLY A 71 5.57 0.65 0.04
C GLY A 71 4.27 1.18 -0.57
N SER A 72 3.61 2.15 0.07
CA SER A 72 2.51 2.91 -0.52
C SER A 72 2.53 4.33 0.04
N PHE A 73 2.88 5.32 -0.77
CA PHE A 73 3.00 6.71 -0.33
C PHE A 73 2.81 7.72 -1.46
N LEU A 74 2.38 8.93 -1.09
CA LEU A 74 2.21 10.06 -1.99
C LEU A 74 3.37 11.04 -1.80
N LEU A 75 4.02 11.45 -2.88
CA LEU A 75 5.08 12.46 -2.87
C LEU A 75 4.74 13.57 -3.87
N ARG A 76 4.58 14.79 -3.36
CA ARG A 76 4.27 15.98 -4.17
C ARG A 76 5.42 16.32 -5.10
N ASN A 77 5.15 16.83 -6.29
CA ASN A 77 6.18 17.39 -7.15
C ASN A 77 6.58 18.79 -6.70
N SER A 78 7.70 18.87 -5.99
CA SER A 78 8.19 20.11 -5.40
C SER A 78 9.70 20.07 -5.18
N GLN A 79 10.33 21.23 -5.00
CA GLN A 79 11.74 21.33 -4.60
C GLN A 79 12.00 20.58 -3.28
N TRP A 80 11.09 20.70 -2.32
CA TRP A 80 11.19 19.99 -1.03
C TRP A 80 11.31 18.47 -1.23
N SER A 81 10.59 17.92 -2.21
CA SER A 81 10.61 16.50 -2.51
C SER A 81 11.91 16.05 -3.16
N LEU A 82 12.55 16.90 -3.98
CA LEU A 82 13.90 16.63 -4.47
C LEU A 82 14.92 16.62 -3.34
N ASP A 83 14.79 17.56 -2.39
CA ASP A 83 15.69 17.69 -1.25
C ASP A 83 15.57 16.49 -0.29
N ILE A 84 14.35 16.01 -0.02
CA ILE A 84 14.17 14.84 0.85
C ILE A 84 14.66 13.56 0.18
N LEU A 85 14.54 13.43 -1.15
CA LEU A 85 15.13 12.29 -1.89
C LEU A 85 16.66 12.28 -1.75
N ASP A 86 17.31 13.45 -1.80
CA ASP A 86 18.75 13.58 -1.59
C ASP A 86 19.15 13.26 -0.14
N ALA A 87 18.32 13.60 0.84
CA ALA A 87 18.53 13.25 2.25
C ALA A 87 18.27 11.76 2.57
N TRP A 88 17.42 11.10 1.79
CA TRP A 88 17.03 9.70 1.98
C TRP A 88 18.00 8.72 1.31
N ALA A 89 18.54 9.08 0.14
CA ALA A 89 19.46 8.26 -0.65
C ALA A 89 20.79 7.80 0.00
N PRO A 90 21.42 8.49 0.98
CA PRO A 90 22.79 8.20 1.40
C PRO A 90 23.03 6.79 1.95
N MET A 91 22.00 6.14 2.53
CA MET A 91 22.10 4.78 3.07
C MET A 91 21.85 3.69 1.99
N GLY A 92 21.49 4.08 0.77
CA GLY A 92 21.06 3.17 -0.30
C GLY A 92 22.14 2.53 -1.19
N PRO A 93 23.36 3.07 -1.40
CA PRO A 93 24.37 2.42 -2.25
C PRO A 93 24.79 1.03 -1.73
N ARG A 94 24.62 0.00 -2.56
CA ARG A 94 24.91 -1.41 -2.19
C ARG A 94 26.38 -1.63 -1.86
N GLY A 95 26.64 -2.56 -0.94
CA GLY A 95 27.97 -2.90 -0.43
C GLY A 95 28.21 -2.22 0.91
N LYS A 96 29.47 -1.86 1.20
CA LYS A 96 29.90 -1.34 2.51
C LYS A 96 29.00 -0.22 3.04
N THR A 97 28.56 0.72 2.20
CA THR A 97 27.69 1.82 2.62
C THR A 97 26.37 1.33 3.21
N ARG A 98 25.64 0.47 2.48
CA ARG A 98 24.35 -0.07 2.92
C ARG A 98 24.51 -1.03 4.10
N ASP A 99 25.59 -1.80 4.15
CA ASP A 99 25.87 -2.73 5.24
C ASP A 99 26.16 -2.00 6.56
N GLU A 100 27.02 -0.98 6.53
CA GLU A 100 27.32 -0.16 7.71
C GLU A 100 26.12 0.69 8.15
N ALA A 101 25.35 1.23 7.20
CA ALA A 101 24.09 1.91 7.51
C ALA A 101 23.07 0.97 8.17
N GLY A 102 23.00 -0.30 7.75
CA GLY A 102 22.13 -1.30 8.38
C GLY A 102 22.45 -1.53 9.85
N LYS A 103 23.74 -1.52 10.22
CA LYS A 103 24.18 -1.61 11.62
C LYS A 103 23.75 -0.38 12.43
N ILE A 104 23.86 0.82 11.85
CA ILE A 104 23.37 2.06 12.48
C ILE A 104 21.87 1.96 12.69
N LEU A 105 21.09 1.64 11.66
CA LEU A 105 19.63 1.55 11.75
C LEU A 105 19.18 0.51 12.78
N THR A 106 19.85 -0.65 12.84
CA THR A 106 19.53 -1.68 13.84
C THR A 106 19.82 -1.23 15.27
N ARG A 107 20.83 -0.39 15.48
CA ARG A 107 21.16 0.16 16.80
C ARG A 107 20.19 1.26 17.23
N GLU A 108 19.77 2.09 16.28
CA GLU A 108 19.02 3.33 16.57
C GLU A 108 17.50 3.15 16.49
N LEU A 109 17.01 2.13 15.77
CA LEU A 109 15.58 1.87 15.60
C LEU A 109 15.12 0.68 16.43
N LYS A 110 14.00 0.89 17.10
CA LYS A 110 13.38 -0.12 17.97
C LYS A 110 12.87 -1.30 17.13
N ASP A 111 13.12 -2.50 17.63
CA ASP A 111 12.65 -3.80 17.10
C ASP A 111 13.07 -4.13 15.66
N ARG A 112 14.06 -3.41 15.12
CA ARG A 112 14.60 -3.70 13.78
C ARG A 112 15.52 -4.93 13.81
N PRO A 113 15.32 -5.96 12.98
CA PRO A 113 16.25 -7.08 12.88
C PRO A 113 17.58 -6.69 12.21
N ILE A 114 18.58 -7.57 12.31
CA ILE A 114 19.91 -7.35 11.73
C ILE A 114 19.90 -7.71 10.23
N PHE A 115 19.94 -6.70 9.37
CA PHE A 115 20.13 -6.82 7.92
C PHE A 115 20.60 -5.48 7.32
N GLU A 116 20.96 -5.48 6.02
CA GLU A 116 21.38 -4.28 5.29
C GLU A 116 20.37 -3.13 5.40
N ALA A 117 20.80 -1.88 5.23
CA ALA A 117 19.86 -0.74 5.25
C ALA A 117 18.77 -0.87 4.17
N ASP A 118 17.53 -0.60 4.56
CA ASP A 118 16.34 -0.51 3.72
C ASP A 118 15.79 0.92 3.71
N ASP A 119 15.02 1.24 2.67
CA ASP A 119 14.46 2.57 2.48
C ASP A 119 13.47 2.95 3.59
N GLN A 120 12.66 2.02 4.10
CA GLN A 120 11.71 2.28 5.18
C GLN A 120 12.40 2.71 6.48
N SER A 121 13.36 1.92 6.93
CA SER A 121 14.15 2.20 8.13
C SER A 121 14.93 3.51 7.99
N ALA A 122 15.53 3.76 6.83
CA ALA A 122 16.23 5.02 6.57
C ALA A 122 15.29 6.23 6.63
N MET A 123 14.04 6.11 6.17
CA MET A 123 13.02 7.15 6.32
C MET A 123 12.68 7.37 7.79
N VAL A 124 12.38 6.31 8.56
CA VAL A 124 12.13 6.44 10.02
C VAL A 124 13.29 7.17 10.71
N TYR A 125 14.53 6.76 10.45
CA TYR A 125 15.72 7.37 11.03
C TYR A 125 15.86 8.84 10.64
N LEU A 126 15.65 9.19 9.37
CA LEU A 126 15.67 10.58 8.89
C LEU A 126 14.63 11.43 9.63
N LEU A 127 13.40 10.93 9.77
CA LEU A 127 12.31 11.68 10.41
C LEU A 127 12.50 11.83 11.91
N ALA A 128 12.96 10.77 12.59
CA ALA A 128 13.22 10.77 14.01
C ALA A 128 14.40 11.70 14.38
N THR A 129 15.40 11.82 13.52
CA THR A 129 16.62 12.61 13.79
C THR A 129 16.57 14.04 13.27
N GLN A 130 15.70 14.33 12.28
CA GLN A 130 15.60 15.64 11.63
C GLN A 130 14.14 16.15 11.57
N ARG A 131 13.37 15.88 12.64
CA ARG A 131 11.94 16.25 12.74
C ARG A 131 11.67 17.72 12.44
N GLU A 132 12.48 18.63 12.98
CA GLU A 132 12.31 20.07 12.77
C GLU A 132 12.45 20.48 11.29
N LYS A 133 13.30 19.77 10.54
CA LYS A 133 13.57 20.06 9.14
C LYS A 133 12.49 19.53 8.20
N TRP A 134 11.98 18.32 8.45
CA TRP A 134 11.11 17.60 7.52
C TRP A 134 9.67 17.44 7.99
N GLY A 135 9.44 17.35 9.30
CA GLY A 135 8.18 16.88 9.88
C GLY A 135 6.97 17.77 9.61
N ASN A 136 7.18 19.07 9.35
CA ASN A 136 6.09 20.01 9.03
C ASN A 136 5.45 19.77 7.65
N LYS A 137 6.10 19.03 6.76
CA LYS A 137 5.61 18.70 5.41
C LYS A 137 5.27 17.23 5.23
N ILE A 138 5.27 16.46 6.32
CA ILE A 138 4.95 15.04 6.33
C ILE A 138 3.62 14.81 7.03
N TYR A 139 2.76 14.04 6.38
CA TYR A 139 1.55 13.52 6.97
C TYR A 139 1.69 12.02 7.20
N LEU A 140 1.59 11.58 8.45
CA LEU A 140 1.52 10.17 8.82
C LEU A 140 0.04 9.79 8.93
N GLU A 141 -0.47 9.10 7.92
CA GLU A 141 -1.87 8.72 7.77
C GLU A 141 -2.16 7.41 8.52
N ASN A 142 -3.26 7.38 9.25
CA ASN A 142 -3.68 6.21 10.02
C ASN A 142 -5.21 6.11 10.17
N SER A 143 -5.97 6.94 9.44
CA SER A 143 -7.43 6.88 9.39
C SER A 143 -7.98 5.94 8.31
N TYR A 144 -7.13 5.49 7.39
CA TYR A 144 -7.44 4.46 6.40
C TYR A 144 -6.14 3.73 6.02
N HIS A 145 -6.26 2.55 5.43
CA HIS A 145 -5.14 1.71 5.04
C HIS A 145 -4.52 2.16 3.72
N LEU A 146 -3.85 3.32 3.71
CA LEU A 146 -2.93 3.68 2.62
C LEU A 146 -1.84 2.60 2.45
N HIS A 147 -1.50 1.94 3.55
CA HIS A 147 -0.88 0.62 3.60
C HIS A 147 -1.61 -0.20 4.69
N GLY A 148 -2.02 -1.41 4.36
CA GLY A 148 -2.63 -2.36 5.31
C GLY A 148 -1.83 -3.65 5.40
N PHE A 149 -1.42 -4.05 6.61
CA PHE A 149 -0.65 -5.27 6.81
C PHE A 149 -1.53 -6.51 6.56
N TRP A 150 -1.22 -7.28 5.52
CA TRP A 150 -2.04 -8.41 5.07
C TRP A 150 -2.37 -9.40 6.19
N GLY A 151 -1.42 -9.67 7.10
CA GLY A 151 -1.55 -10.69 8.14
C GLY A 151 -2.65 -10.43 9.18
N VAL A 152 -3.24 -9.23 9.22
CA VAL A 152 -4.40 -8.92 10.09
C VAL A 152 -5.68 -8.60 9.31
N LEU A 153 -5.60 -8.58 7.97
CA LEU A 153 -6.70 -8.18 7.08
C LEU A 153 -7.32 -9.38 6.36
N VAL A 154 -6.50 -10.24 5.76
CA VAL A 154 -6.98 -11.24 4.78
C VAL A 154 -7.95 -12.27 5.36
N ASP A 155 -7.85 -12.54 6.67
CA ASP A 155 -8.73 -13.48 7.36
C ASP A 155 -10.11 -12.87 7.71
N LYS A 156 -10.27 -11.55 7.53
CA LYS A 156 -11.51 -10.81 7.83
C LYS A 156 -12.34 -10.47 6.59
N PHE A 157 -11.88 -10.82 5.38
CA PHE A 157 -12.57 -10.42 4.15
C PHE A 157 -14.03 -10.90 4.07
N GLU A 158 -14.32 -12.14 4.50
CA GLU A 158 -15.69 -12.66 4.52
C GLU A 158 -16.60 -11.96 5.57
N GLU A 159 -16.01 -11.43 6.64
CA GLU A 159 -16.73 -10.59 7.62
C GLU A 159 -17.01 -9.21 7.01
N MET A 160 -16.01 -8.59 6.40
CA MET A 160 -16.12 -7.30 5.72
C MET A 160 -17.20 -7.34 4.62
N MET A 161 -17.22 -8.38 3.78
CA MET A 161 -18.23 -8.56 2.72
C MET A 161 -19.66 -8.71 3.26
N ARG A 162 -19.82 -9.19 4.49
CA ARG A 162 -21.15 -9.44 5.09
C ARG A 162 -21.68 -8.22 5.84
N GLU A 163 -20.79 -7.49 6.48
CA GLU A 163 -21.16 -6.42 7.43
C GLU A 163 -20.95 -5.01 6.86
N ASN A 164 -20.16 -4.87 5.81
CA ASN A 164 -19.72 -3.58 5.27
C ASN A 164 -19.86 -3.50 3.75
N GLN A 165 -19.50 -2.34 3.19
CA GLN A 165 -19.45 -2.07 1.76
C GLN A 165 -18.15 -1.32 1.43
N PRO A 166 -17.63 -1.41 0.19
CA PRO A 166 -16.46 -0.66 -0.24
C PRO A 166 -16.69 0.85 -0.15
N GLY A 167 -15.60 1.60 0.04
CA GLY A 167 -15.58 3.06 0.11
C GLY A 167 -15.08 3.62 1.44
N SER A 168 -14.82 2.79 2.47
CA SER A 168 -14.30 3.27 3.75
C SER A 168 -12.77 3.39 3.77
N GLY A 169 -12.07 2.53 3.03
CA GLY A 169 -10.61 2.46 2.99
C GLY A 169 -9.91 1.97 4.26
N ASP A 170 -10.63 1.76 5.37
CA ASP A 170 -10.13 1.48 6.73
C ASP A 170 -10.37 0.02 7.17
N GLU A 171 -10.43 -0.27 8.48
CA GLU A 171 -10.64 -1.64 8.97
C GLU A 171 -11.96 -2.29 8.52
N ARG A 172 -12.95 -1.50 8.08
CA ARG A 172 -14.23 -2.01 7.57
C ARG A 172 -14.10 -2.50 6.13
N TRP A 173 -13.23 -1.88 5.35
CA TRP A 173 -12.91 -2.24 3.98
C TRP A 173 -11.56 -1.61 3.57
N PRO A 174 -10.43 -2.35 3.64
CA PRO A 174 -9.11 -1.74 3.53
C PRO A 174 -8.80 -1.27 2.11
N LEU A 175 -8.30 -0.03 1.96
CA LEU A 175 -7.86 0.48 0.66
C LEU A 175 -6.73 -0.38 0.07
N VAL A 176 -5.65 -0.58 0.83
CA VAL A 176 -4.50 -1.37 0.40
C VAL A 176 -4.32 -2.58 1.31
N THR A 177 -4.24 -3.76 0.70
CA THR A 177 -3.70 -4.97 1.34
C THR A 177 -2.27 -5.20 0.84
N HIS A 178 -1.29 -5.06 1.73
CA HIS A 178 0.14 -5.09 1.41
C HIS A 178 0.82 -6.33 2.03
N PHE A 179 1.35 -7.19 1.17
CA PHE A 179 1.95 -8.47 1.49
C PHE A 179 3.41 -8.38 1.94
N VAL A 180 3.70 -7.44 2.85
CA VAL A 180 5.05 -7.26 3.42
C VAL A 180 5.56 -8.59 4.00
N GLY A 181 6.82 -8.90 3.73
CA GLY A 181 7.46 -10.16 4.12
C GLY A 181 7.18 -11.35 3.19
N CYS A 182 6.11 -11.31 2.39
CA CYS A 182 5.94 -12.25 1.28
C CYS A 182 6.90 -11.87 0.14
N LYS A 183 7.54 -12.87 -0.47
CA LYS A 183 8.50 -12.66 -1.58
C LYS A 183 8.14 -13.59 -2.75
N PRO A 184 7.01 -13.37 -3.43
CA PRO A 184 6.49 -14.30 -4.45
C PRO A 184 7.41 -14.48 -5.66
N CYS A 185 8.23 -13.47 -5.98
CA CYS A 185 9.24 -13.53 -7.04
C CYS A 185 10.63 -13.97 -6.53
N GLY A 186 10.85 -13.99 -5.22
CA GLY A 186 12.13 -14.28 -4.57
C GLY A 186 12.20 -15.69 -4.01
N LYS A 187 13.34 -16.03 -3.39
CA LYS A 187 13.57 -17.36 -2.79
C LYS A 187 13.53 -17.40 -1.26
N ALA A 188 13.42 -16.25 -0.59
CA ALA A 188 13.48 -16.15 0.87
C ALA A 188 12.47 -15.12 1.41
N GLY A 189 11.22 -15.52 1.56
CA GLY A 189 10.20 -14.75 2.27
C GLY A 189 10.23 -15.01 3.77
N GLU A 190 9.68 -14.10 4.56
CA GLU A 190 9.53 -14.23 6.00
C GLU A 190 8.37 -15.17 6.38
N TYR A 191 7.41 -15.35 5.47
CA TYR A 191 6.24 -16.20 5.65
C TYR A 191 6.25 -17.40 4.69
N PRO A 192 5.57 -18.50 5.04
CA PRO A 192 5.41 -19.65 4.15
C PRO A 192 4.80 -19.23 2.80
N ALA A 193 5.45 -19.65 1.71
CA ALA A 193 5.05 -19.25 0.36
C ALA A 193 3.58 -19.60 0.06
N GLU A 194 3.14 -20.80 0.43
CA GLU A 194 1.75 -21.24 0.24
C GLU A 194 0.75 -20.30 0.93
N LYS A 195 1.01 -19.91 2.19
CA LYS A 195 0.16 -18.97 2.92
C LYS A 195 0.10 -17.61 2.21
N CYS A 196 1.24 -17.11 1.73
CA CYS A 196 1.30 -15.87 0.96
C CYS A 196 0.47 -15.95 -0.33
N PHE A 197 0.65 -17.01 -1.13
CA PHE A 197 -0.06 -17.15 -2.40
C PHE A 197 -1.58 -17.29 -2.22
N THR A 198 -2.02 -18.09 -1.25
CA THR A 198 -3.45 -18.22 -0.93
C THR A 198 -4.03 -16.89 -0.47
N ALA A 199 -3.31 -16.13 0.36
CA ALA A 199 -3.77 -14.83 0.84
C ALA A 199 -3.78 -13.77 -0.28
N MET A 200 -2.80 -13.80 -1.19
CA MET A 200 -2.76 -12.94 -2.39
C MET A 200 -3.92 -13.23 -3.34
N GLU A 201 -4.23 -14.50 -3.58
CA GLU A 201 -5.38 -14.91 -4.39
C GLU A 201 -6.69 -14.39 -3.78
N ARG A 202 -6.85 -14.50 -2.46
CA ARG A 202 -8.02 -13.96 -1.75
C ARG A 202 -8.13 -12.45 -1.86
N ALA A 203 -7.04 -11.71 -1.66
CA ALA A 203 -7.03 -10.25 -1.80
C ALA A 203 -7.30 -9.81 -3.25
N PHE A 204 -6.75 -10.53 -4.23
CA PHE A 204 -7.06 -10.32 -5.64
C PHE A 204 -8.56 -10.44 -5.88
N ASN A 205 -9.16 -11.58 -5.52
CA ASN A 205 -10.58 -11.85 -5.75
C ASN A 205 -11.49 -10.89 -4.96
N PHE A 206 -11.06 -10.44 -3.78
CA PHE A 206 -11.80 -9.45 -2.98
C PHE A 206 -11.88 -8.09 -3.68
N GLY A 207 -10.77 -7.62 -4.26
CA GLY A 207 -10.74 -6.43 -5.11
C GLY A 207 -11.49 -6.64 -6.43
N ASP A 208 -11.23 -7.74 -7.11
CA ASP A 208 -11.76 -8.07 -8.43
C ASP A 208 -13.29 -8.26 -8.42
N ASN A 209 -13.86 -8.78 -7.33
CA ASN A 209 -15.32 -8.85 -7.15
C ASN A 209 -16.00 -7.48 -7.33
N GLN A 210 -15.39 -6.39 -6.85
CA GLN A 210 -15.96 -5.05 -6.99
C GLN A 210 -16.01 -4.60 -8.45
N ILE A 211 -15.07 -5.08 -9.28
CA ILE A 211 -15.04 -4.82 -10.72
C ILE A 211 -16.02 -5.74 -11.46
N LEU A 212 -15.99 -7.05 -11.18
CA LEU A 212 -16.87 -8.05 -11.81
C LEU A 212 -18.36 -7.75 -11.56
N GLN A 213 -18.70 -7.21 -10.39
CA GLN A 213 -20.09 -6.84 -10.05
C GLN A 213 -20.65 -5.75 -10.97
N MET A 214 -19.79 -4.87 -11.50
CA MET A 214 -20.19 -3.90 -12.54
C MET A 214 -20.70 -4.59 -13.81
N TYR A 215 -20.23 -5.81 -14.05
CA TYR A 215 -20.55 -6.67 -15.20
C TYR A 215 -21.46 -7.85 -14.83
N GLY A 216 -22.04 -7.87 -13.63
CA GLY A 216 -23.04 -8.88 -13.25
C GLY A 216 -22.43 -10.23 -12.85
N PHE A 217 -21.13 -10.26 -12.53
CA PHE A 217 -20.42 -11.45 -12.09
C PHE A 217 -19.81 -11.27 -10.70
N THR A 218 -19.50 -12.38 -10.05
CA THR A 218 -18.67 -12.43 -8.84
C THR A 218 -17.91 -13.75 -8.79
N HIS A 219 -16.76 -13.81 -8.15
CA HIS A 219 -16.09 -15.07 -7.82
C HIS A 219 -16.99 -15.93 -6.91
N GLU A 220 -17.04 -17.25 -7.14
CA GLU A 220 -17.82 -18.20 -6.30
C GLU A 220 -17.36 -18.16 -4.83
N SER A 221 -16.06 -17.95 -4.61
CA SER A 221 -15.46 -17.74 -3.30
C SER A 221 -14.12 -17.01 -3.46
N LEU A 222 -13.63 -16.37 -2.41
CA LEU A 222 -12.34 -15.68 -2.44
C LEU A 222 -11.15 -16.62 -2.68
N GLY A 223 -11.29 -17.93 -2.42
CA GLY A 223 -10.25 -18.93 -2.65
C GLY A 223 -10.27 -19.60 -4.03
N SER A 224 -11.13 -19.16 -4.95
CA SER A 224 -11.32 -19.83 -6.25
C SER A 224 -11.18 -18.84 -7.41
N SER A 225 -9.95 -18.62 -7.89
CA SER A 225 -9.66 -17.70 -9.00
C SER A 225 -10.23 -18.08 -10.37
N ARG A 226 -10.75 -19.30 -10.55
CA ARG A 226 -11.17 -19.81 -11.87
C ARG A 226 -12.68 -19.89 -12.08
N ARG A 227 -13.47 -19.56 -11.06
CA ARG A 227 -14.91 -19.74 -11.11
C ARG A 227 -15.61 -18.48 -10.68
N VAL A 228 -16.24 -17.86 -11.67
CA VAL A 228 -17.15 -16.74 -11.48
C VAL A 228 -18.56 -17.22 -11.74
N GLN A 229 -19.52 -16.67 -11.00
CA GLN A 229 -20.94 -16.92 -11.16
C GLN A 229 -21.65 -15.62 -11.53
N GLU A 230 -22.70 -15.74 -12.32
CA GLU A 230 -23.58 -14.63 -12.67
C GLU A 230 -24.48 -14.31 -11.47
N ILE A 231 -24.63 -13.02 -11.16
CA ILE A 231 -25.46 -12.54 -10.04
C ILE A 231 -26.66 -11.72 -10.51
N ARG A 232 -26.64 -11.24 -11.76
CA ARG A 232 -27.75 -10.55 -12.42
C ARG A 232 -27.54 -10.52 -13.93
N GLU A 233 -28.63 -10.57 -14.69
CA GLU A 233 -28.58 -10.25 -16.12
C GLU A 233 -28.36 -8.75 -16.31
N ILE A 234 -27.41 -8.37 -17.17
CA ILE A 234 -27.22 -6.98 -17.59
C ILE A 234 -27.89 -6.79 -18.94
N THR A 235 -28.96 -5.99 -18.97
CA THR A 235 -29.47 -5.43 -20.23
C THR A 235 -28.71 -4.15 -20.56
N GLN A 236 -28.22 -4.04 -21.79
CA GLN A 236 -27.65 -2.80 -22.31
C GLN A 236 -28.72 -1.70 -22.30
N ASN A 237 -28.44 -0.57 -21.66
CA ASN A 237 -29.27 0.62 -21.85
C ASN A 237 -29.03 1.23 -23.24
N GLU A 238 -29.88 2.17 -23.67
CA GLU A 238 -29.78 2.82 -25.00
C GLU A 238 -28.42 3.50 -25.28
N ALA A 239 -27.61 3.72 -24.23
CA ALA A 239 -26.26 4.29 -24.32
C ALA A 239 -25.13 3.24 -24.32
N GLY A 240 -25.44 1.93 -24.30
CA GLY A 240 -24.47 0.84 -24.31
C GLY A 240 -23.76 0.60 -22.98
N PHE A 241 -24.24 1.22 -21.89
CA PHE A 241 -23.72 0.99 -20.53
C PHE A 241 -24.54 -0.08 -19.81
N PRO A 242 -23.94 -0.81 -18.85
CA PRO A 242 -24.66 -1.69 -17.96
C PRO A 242 -25.82 -0.96 -17.26
N SER A 243 -27.04 -1.44 -17.42
CA SER A 243 -28.15 -1.09 -16.54
C SER A 243 -28.62 -2.35 -15.83
N ALA A 244 -28.75 -2.29 -14.50
CA ALA A 244 -29.16 -3.43 -13.70
C ALA A 244 -30.64 -3.75 -13.95
N VAL A 245 -30.93 -5.01 -14.24
CA VAL A 245 -32.26 -5.61 -14.08
C VAL A 245 -32.21 -6.47 -12.81
N GLU A 246 -33.37 -6.64 -12.17
CA GLU A 246 -33.62 -7.30 -10.86
C GLU A 246 -32.59 -8.38 -10.45
N GLU A 247 -32.21 -8.33 -9.17
CA GLU A 247 -31.42 -9.38 -8.51
C GLU A 247 -32.10 -10.74 -8.72
N LEU A 248 -31.35 -11.73 -9.22
CA LEU A 248 -31.84 -13.09 -9.30
C LEU A 248 -32.03 -13.61 -7.87
N GLU A 249 -33.28 -13.92 -7.50
CA GLU A 249 -33.57 -14.56 -6.22
C GLU A 249 -32.76 -15.85 -6.08
N ALA A 250 -32.07 -15.98 -4.95
CA ALA A 250 -31.29 -17.18 -4.63
C ALA A 250 -32.18 -18.43 -4.70
N PRO A 251 -31.72 -19.55 -5.29
CA PRO A 251 -32.50 -20.77 -5.32
C PRO A 251 -32.74 -21.24 -3.87
N SER A 252 -34.01 -21.39 -3.53
CA SER A 252 -34.45 -21.94 -2.26
C SER A 252 -34.01 -23.41 -2.11
N SER A 253 -33.38 -23.70 -0.96
CA SER A 253 -33.05 -25.00 -0.35
C SER A 253 -32.04 -25.91 -1.04
#